data_AF-A0A949DIR9-F1
#
_entry.id   AF-A0A949DIR9-F1
#
_cell.length_a   1.000
_cell.length_b   1.000
_cell.length_c   1.000
_cell.angle_alpha   90.00
_cell.angle_beta   90.00
_cell.angle_gamma   90.00
#
_symmetry.space_group_name_H-M   'P 1'
#
loop_
_entity.id
_entity.type
_entity.pdbx_description
1 polymer ?
#
loop_
_entity_poly.entity_id
_entity_poly.type
_entity_poly.pdbx_seq_one_letter_code
_entity_poly.pdbx_strand_id
1 'polypeptide(L)'
;MKKCLKFTNLEEELSDLHDIYKNSLQKEILVIKKIDKSCEKFQKLSDSFSELKLAEYVIFSKFMNKEYHDMEMFVFIDGTGNTTCNLSGRDLDLYNMISECDNLVEAGQY
;
A
#
# COMPACT_ATOMS: atom_id res chain seq x y z
N MET A 1 -2.98 -24.41 -14.59
CA MET A 1 -1.97 -23.33 -14.72
C MET A 1 -1.56 -22.93 -13.31
N LYS A 2 -0.28 -23.08 -12.93
CA LYS A 2 0.19 -22.52 -11.64
C LYS A 2 0.04 -21.01 -11.76
N LYS A 3 -0.79 -20.38 -10.92
CA LYS A 3 -0.79 -18.92 -10.79
C LYS A 3 0.61 -18.56 -10.30
N CYS A 4 1.39 -17.84 -11.11
CA CYS A 4 2.59 -17.17 -10.61
C CYS A 4 2.09 -16.05 -9.71
N LEU A 5 2.01 -16.35 -8.41
CA LEU A 5 1.69 -15.39 -7.38
C LEU A 5 2.97 -14.65 -7.03
N LYS A 6 2.91 -13.32 -6.90
CA LYS A 6 3.99 -12.55 -6.32
C LYS A 6 4.15 -12.87 -4.84
N PHE A 7 3.07 -12.85 -4.07
CA PHE A 7 3.10 -13.04 -2.62
C PHE A 7 2.42 -14.35 -2.22
N THR A 8 3.07 -15.15 -1.37
CA THR A 8 2.56 -16.47 -0.98
C THR A 8 1.54 -16.40 0.17
N ASN A 9 1.70 -15.43 1.08
CA ASN A 9 0.89 -15.27 2.30
C ASN A 9 -0.03 -14.04 2.28
N LEU A 10 -0.23 -13.40 1.11
CA LEU A 10 -1.03 -12.17 1.01
C LEU A 10 -2.48 -12.36 1.50
N GLU A 11 -3.09 -13.51 1.21
CA GLU A 11 -4.47 -13.79 1.65
C GLU A 11 -4.56 -14.11 3.15
N GLU A 12 -3.47 -14.55 3.76
CA GLU A 12 -3.39 -14.82 5.19
C GLU A 12 -3.18 -13.53 5.97
N GLU A 13 -2.25 -12.68 5.52
CA GLU A 13 -1.92 -11.41 6.16
C GLU A 13 -3.00 -10.34 5.95
N LEU A 14 -3.58 -10.28 4.74
CA LEU A 14 -4.57 -9.27 4.36
C LEU A 14 -5.87 -9.96 3.93
N SER A 15 -6.50 -10.66 4.88
CA SER A 15 -7.72 -11.43 4.67
C SER A 15 -8.86 -10.60 4.10
N ASP A 16 -9.00 -9.36 4.57
CA ASP A 16 -10.11 -8.47 4.23
C ASP A 16 -9.82 -7.62 2.98
N LEU A 17 -8.62 -7.72 2.42
CA LEU A 17 -8.26 -6.96 1.23
C LEU A 17 -9.14 -7.36 0.05
N HIS A 18 -9.72 -6.36 -0.61
CA HIS A 18 -10.60 -6.57 -1.75
C HIS A 18 -9.90 -7.36 -2.86
N ASP A 19 -10.61 -8.31 -3.49
CA ASP A 19 -10.04 -9.22 -4.49
C ASP A 19 -9.38 -8.50 -5.67
N ILE A 20 -9.88 -7.32 -6.03
CA ILE A 20 -9.30 -6.49 -7.08
C ILE A 20 -7.85 -6.10 -6.71
N TYR A 21 -7.61 -5.66 -5.47
CA TYR A 21 -6.28 -5.32 -5.00
C TYR A 21 -5.39 -6.56 -4.86
N LYS A 22 -5.90 -7.66 -4.28
CA LYS A 22 -5.18 -8.94 -4.20
C LYS A 22 -4.69 -9.36 -5.59
N ASN A 23 -5.59 -9.43 -6.57
CA ASN A 23 -5.24 -9.83 -7.93
C ASN A 23 -4.25 -8.87 -8.61
N SER A 24 -4.35 -7.56 -8.34
CA SER A 24 -3.49 -6.54 -8.95
C SER A 24 -2.09 -6.53 -8.35
N LEU A 25 -1.95 -6.75 -7.04
CA LEU A 25 -0.67 -6.94 -6.34
C LEU A 25 0.02 -8.22 -6.81
N GLN A 26 -0.74 -9.32 -6.94
CA GLN A 26 -0.22 -10.60 -7.43
C GLN A 26 0.28 -10.53 -8.88
N LYS A 27 -0.28 -9.62 -9.69
CA LYS A 27 0.14 -9.35 -11.08
C LYS A 27 1.19 -8.25 -11.21
N GLU A 28 1.68 -7.70 -10.09
CA GLU A 28 2.65 -6.60 -10.06
C GLU A 28 2.20 -5.31 -10.76
N ILE A 29 0.89 -5.14 -10.92
CA ILE A 29 0.30 -3.91 -11.47
C ILE A 29 0.33 -2.82 -10.39
N LEU A 30 -0.01 -3.22 -9.17
CA LEU A 30 0.04 -2.37 -7.98
C LEU A 30 1.21 -2.79 -7.09
N VAL A 31 1.64 -1.86 -6.26
CA VAL A 31 2.65 -2.04 -5.23
C VAL A 31 1.99 -1.82 -3.88
N ILE A 32 2.33 -2.67 -2.91
CA ILE A 32 1.99 -2.47 -1.51
C ILE A 32 3.28 -2.15 -0.75
N LYS A 33 3.20 -1.16 0.14
CA LYS A 33 4.27 -0.77 1.06
C LYS A 33 3.72 -0.57 2.45
N LYS A 34 4.57 -0.76 3.44
CA LYS A 34 4.25 -0.48 4.84
C LYS A 34 4.47 1.01 5.12
N ILE A 35 3.63 1.58 5.97
CA ILE A 35 3.73 2.98 6.36
C ILE A 35 4.70 3.10 7.54
N ASP A 36 5.67 4.00 7.42
CA ASP A 36 6.53 4.37 8.53
C ASP A 36 5.82 5.38 9.45
N LYS A 37 5.18 4.84 10.50
CA LYS A 37 4.50 5.65 11.52
C LYS A 37 5.46 6.48 12.39
N SER A 38 6.76 6.19 12.35
CA SER A 38 7.77 6.97 13.08
C SER A 38 8.16 8.26 12.34
N CYS A 39 7.84 8.36 11.04
CA CYS A 39 8.15 9.53 10.22
C CYS A 39 7.34 10.76 10.64
N GLU A 40 8.02 11.90 10.82
CA GLU A 40 7.36 13.18 11.18
C GLU A 40 6.31 13.62 10.16
N LYS A 41 6.54 13.33 8.86
CA LYS A 41 5.57 13.63 7.80
C LYS A 41 4.26 12.89 8.03
N PHE A 42 4.36 11.60 8.36
CA PHE A 42 3.18 10.78 8.65
C PHE A 42 2.44 11.31 9.88
N GLN A 43 3.14 11.65 10.96
CA GLN A 43 2.51 12.20 12.16
C GLN A 43 1.69 13.46 11.85
N LYS A 44 2.28 14.42 11.12
CA LYS A 44 1.59 15.65 10.68
C LYS A 44 0.38 15.35 9.80
N LEU A 45 0.52 14.43 8.84
CA LEU A 45 -0.61 14.05 7.99
C LEU A 45 -1.70 13.33 8.79
N SER A 46 -1.33 12.50 9.75
CA SER A 46 -2.28 11.77 10.60
C SER A 46 -3.08 12.72 11.49
N ASP A 47 -2.54 13.89 11.82
CA ASP A 47 -3.27 14.93 12.55
C ASP A 47 -4.28 15.66 11.65
N SER A 48 -3.97 15.81 10.36
CA SER A 48 -4.92 16.35 9.36
C SER A 48 -5.97 15.31 8.93
N PHE A 49 -5.58 14.03 8.85
CA PHE A 49 -6.39 12.90 8.40
C PHE A 49 -6.39 11.81 9.46
N SER A 50 -7.36 11.86 10.38
CA SER A 50 -7.45 10.93 11.50
C SER A 50 -7.55 9.46 11.08
N GLU A 51 -8.08 9.19 9.88
CA GLU A 51 -8.21 7.84 9.30
C GLU A 51 -6.84 7.21 9.01
N LEU A 52 -5.81 8.01 8.68
CA LEU A 52 -4.45 7.51 8.47
C LEU A 52 -3.86 6.85 9.72
N LYS A 53 -4.32 7.20 10.93
CA LYS A 53 -3.81 6.59 12.17
C LYS A 53 -4.04 5.08 12.20
N LEU A 54 -5.13 4.63 11.57
CA LEU A 54 -5.49 3.21 11.44
C LEU A 54 -4.78 2.52 10.29
N ALA A 55 -4.27 3.26 9.30
CA ALA A 55 -3.57 2.69 8.16
C ALA A 55 -2.25 2.04 8.59
N GLU A 56 -1.94 0.88 8.03
CA GLU A 56 -0.66 0.18 8.20
C GLU A 56 0.08 0.04 6.87
N TYR A 57 -0.66 -0.07 5.77
CA TYR A 57 -0.10 -0.21 4.43
C TYR A 57 -0.72 0.78 3.46
N VAL A 58 -0.03 1.00 2.36
CA VAL A 58 -0.49 1.81 1.23
C VAL A 58 -0.30 1.04 -0.06
N ILE A 59 -1.30 1.12 -0.93
CA ILE A 59 -1.32 0.52 -2.25
C ILE A 59 -1.33 1.63 -3.30
N PHE A 60 -0.44 1.53 -4.29
CA PHE A 60 -0.29 2.52 -5.34
C PHE A 60 0.23 1.91 -6.64
N SER A 61 0.24 2.69 -7.72
CA SER A 61 0.64 2.21 -9.04
C SER A 61 2.16 2.24 -9.19
N LYS A 62 2.77 1.15 -9.66
CA LYS A 62 4.22 1.14 -9.95
C LYS A 62 4.61 2.07 -11.10
N PHE A 63 3.66 2.38 -11.99
CA PHE A 63 3.94 2.92 -13.32
C PHE A 63 3.59 4.40 -13.46
N MET A 64 3.23 5.08 -12.37
CA MET A 64 2.90 6.50 -12.45
C MET A 64 4.16 7.33 -12.70
N ASN A 65 4.11 8.19 -13.72
CA ASN A 65 5.22 9.09 -14.02
C ASN A 65 5.19 10.27 -13.04
N LYS A 66 6.38 10.80 -12.69
CA LYS A 66 6.57 11.93 -11.76
C LYS A 66 5.72 13.15 -12.10
N GLU A 67 5.55 13.42 -13.39
CA GLU A 67 4.73 14.53 -13.90
C GLU A 67 3.24 14.41 -13.54
N TYR A 68 2.79 13.19 -13.20
CA TYR A 68 1.41 12.90 -12.83
C TYR A 68 1.27 12.43 -11.38
N HIS A 69 2.30 12.56 -10.53
CA HIS A 69 2.20 12.15 -9.12
C HIS A 69 1.03 12.85 -8.40
N ASP A 70 0.75 14.11 -8.72
CA ASP A 70 -0.41 14.84 -8.22
C ASP A 70 -1.76 14.16 -8.53
N MET A 71 -1.82 13.38 -9.61
CA MET A 71 -3.00 12.61 -10.02
C MET A 71 -2.93 11.16 -9.56
N GLU A 72 -1.84 10.75 -8.92
CA GLU A 72 -1.71 9.42 -8.34
C GLU A 72 -2.67 9.28 -7.16
N MET A 73 -3.37 8.15 -7.11
CA MET A 73 -4.24 7.81 -6.00
C MET A 73 -3.56 6.75 -5.14
N PHE A 74 -3.47 7.04 -3.85
CA PHE A 74 -2.93 6.20 -2.82
C PHE A 74 -4.08 5.61 -2.00
N VAL A 75 -4.15 4.29 -1.96
CA VAL A 75 -5.16 3.54 -1.20
C VAL A 75 -4.53 3.10 0.10
N PHE A 76 -4.96 3.67 1.22
CA PHE A 76 -4.47 3.30 2.54
C PHE A 76 -5.33 2.18 3.11
N ILE A 77 -4.69 1.17 3.68
CA ILE A 77 -5.36 0.01 4.27
C ILE A 77 -4.85 -0.25 5.68
N ASP A 78 -5.69 -0.85 6.52
CA ASP A 78 -5.31 -1.28 7.86
C ASP A 78 -4.52 -2.61 7.85
N GLY A 79 -4.23 -3.13 9.03
CA GLY A 79 -3.50 -4.37 9.23
C GLY A 79 -4.18 -5.63 8.65
N THR A 80 -5.50 -5.62 8.45
CA THR A 80 -6.26 -6.77 7.93
C THR A 80 -6.61 -6.65 6.45
N GLY A 81 -6.43 -5.46 5.88
CA GLY A 81 -6.64 -5.18 4.46
C GLY A 81 -7.85 -4.31 4.13
N ASN A 82 -8.57 -3.81 5.14
CA ASN A 82 -9.68 -2.90 4.91
C ASN A 82 -9.17 -1.52 4.51
N THR A 83 -9.81 -0.89 3.52
CA THR A 83 -9.50 0.49 3.15
C THR A 83 -9.86 1.45 4.28
N THR A 84 -8.87 2.21 4.73
CA THR A 84 -9.04 3.25 5.74
C THR A 84 -9.38 4.58 5.08
N CYS A 85 -8.58 5.01 4.11
CA CYS A 85 -8.84 6.21 3.33
C CYS A 85 -8.15 6.16 1.96
N ASN A 86 -8.52 7.08 1.06
CA ASN A 86 -7.84 7.29 -0.21
C ASN A 86 -7.39 8.73 -0.29
N LEU A 87 -6.12 8.95 -0.65
CA LEU A 87 -5.55 10.30 -0.78
C LEU A 87 -4.83 10.40 -2.12
N SER A 88 -4.79 11.59 -2.69
CA SER A 88 -4.06 11.84 -3.92
C SER A 88 -2.65 12.37 -3.64
N GLY A 89 -1.77 12.36 -4.65
CA GLY A 89 -0.47 13.02 -4.54
C GLY A 89 -0.53 14.55 -4.42
N ARG A 90 -1.69 15.17 -4.67
CA ARG A 90 -1.93 16.58 -4.30
C ARG A 90 -2.10 16.76 -2.79
N ASP A 91 -2.63 15.74 -2.12
CA ASP A 91 -2.92 15.78 -0.69
C ASP A 91 -1.69 15.41 0.15
N LEU A 92 -0.79 14.58 -0.39
CA LEU A 92 0.42 14.14 0.31
C LEU A 92 1.60 13.75 -0.59
N ASP A 93 2.80 13.84 -0.02
CA ASP A 93 4.04 13.27 -0.58
C ASP A 93 4.39 11.94 0.10
N LEU A 94 4.19 10.82 -0.62
CA LEU A 94 4.29 9.46 -0.07
C LEU A 94 5.74 8.95 0.02
N TYR A 95 6.65 9.43 -0.83
CA TYR A 95 7.91 8.73 -1.13
C TYR A 95 8.97 8.76 -0.01
N ASN A 96 8.64 9.29 1.17
CA ASN A 96 9.51 9.31 2.37
C ASN A 96 8.80 8.81 3.65
N MET A 97 7.63 8.18 3.52
CA MET A 97 6.88 7.62 4.65
C MET A 97 6.50 6.16 4.45
N ILE A 98 7.15 5.49 3.49
CA ILE A 98 6.86 4.12 3.12
C ILE A 98 8.12 3.28 3.16
N SER A 99 7.97 2.02 3.58
CA SER A 99 9.03 1.00 3.64
C SER A 99 8.55 -0.29 3.00
N GLU A 100 9.47 -1.24 2.80
CA GLU A 100 9.12 -2.59 2.40
C GLU A 100 8.19 -3.25 3.43
N CYS A 101 7.36 -4.20 2.98
CA CYS A 101 6.53 -5.00 3.86
C CYS A 101 7.34 -6.20 4.35
N ASP A 102 7.78 -6.18 5.59
CA ASP A 102 8.60 -7.27 6.17
C ASP A 102 7.81 -8.59 6.35
N ASN A 103 6.49 -8.51 6.38
CA ASN A 103 5.58 -9.63 6.59
C ASN A 103 5.11 -10.31 5.30
N LEU A 104 5.26 -9.68 4.13
CA LEU A 104 4.80 -10.24 2.86
C LEU A 104 5.92 -11.04 2.17
N VAL A 105 5.67 -12.33 1.92
CA VAL A 105 6.67 -13.27 1.40
C VAL A 105 6.54 -13.44 -0.10
N GLU A 106 7.56 -13.02 -0.86
CA GLU A 106 7.59 -13.16 -2.32
C GLU A 106 7.84 -14.61 -2.77
N ALA A 107 7.10 -15.10 -3.77
CA ALA A 107 7.12 -16.50 -4.21
C ALA A 107 8.35 -16.92 -5.03
N GLY A 108 9.41 -16.13 -5.04
CA GLY A 108 10.58 -16.28 -5.91
C GLY A 108 11.95 -16.20 -5.21
N GLN A 109 12.01 -16.15 -3.88
CA GLN A 109 13.27 -16.27 -3.14
C GLN A 109 13.53 -17.73 -2.77
N TYR A 110 13.93 -18.55 -3.74
CA TYR A 110 14.60 -19.85 -3.56
C TYR A 110 15.69 -20.01 -4.60
#